data_AF-A0AAD4J2I6-F1
#
_entry.id   AF-A0AAD4J2I6-F1
#
_cell.length_a   1.000
_cell.length_b   1.000
_cell.length_c   1.000
_cell.angle_alpha   90.00
_cell.angle_beta   90.00
_cell.angle_gamma   90.00
#
_symmetry.space_group_name_H-M   'P 1'
#
loop_
_entity.id
_entity.type
_entity.pdbx_description
1 polymer ?
#
loop_
_entity_poly.entity_id
_entity_poly.type
_entity_poly.pdbx_seq_one_letter_code
_entity_poly.pdbx_strand_id
1 'polypeptide(L)'
;MAEFVEADNAEAIIIRIEHKSRKIESLLKQYKPVEALKTALEGSPPVTKDERCKSAIWIVVHRAIMAIKDVDSLFSALDPEYYDVLMK
;
A
#
# COMPACT_ATOMS: atom_id res chain seq x y z
N MET A 1 8.82 18.09 -13.52
CA MET A 1 10.13 17.40 -13.47
C MET A 1 9.81 15.94 -13.24
N ALA A 2 9.74 15.15 -14.30
CA ALA A 2 9.41 13.73 -14.22
C ALA A 2 10.65 13.00 -13.71
N GLU A 3 10.63 12.53 -12.46
CA GLU A 3 11.67 11.64 -11.93
C GLU A 3 11.58 10.30 -12.65
N PHE A 4 12.35 10.23 -13.74
CA PHE A 4 12.62 9.06 -14.55
C PHE A 4 13.73 8.24 -13.88
N VAL A 5 13.48 7.55 -12.76
CA VAL A 5 14.43 6.55 -12.23
C VAL A 5 13.70 5.46 -11.45
N GLU A 6 13.35 4.37 -12.13
CA GLU A 6 13.47 2.97 -11.68
C GLU A 6 12.87 2.11 -12.79
N ALA A 7 13.59 2.02 -13.91
CA ALA A 7 13.34 0.98 -14.89
C ALA A 7 13.65 -0.38 -14.24
N ASP A 8 12.60 -1.00 -13.72
CA ASP A 8 12.19 -2.38 -14.02
C ASP A 8 13.25 -3.48 -13.82
N ASN A 9 13.41 -3.93 -12.57
CA ASN A 9 13.43 -5.37 -12.32
C ASN A 9 12.12 -5.70 -11.59
N ALA A 10 11.13 -6.23 -12.31
CA ALA A 10 9.87 -6.69 -11.73
C ALA A 10 10.10 -7.55 -10.48
N GLU A 11 11.15 -8.39 -10.48
CA GLU A 11 11.56 -9.19 -9.33
C GLU A 11 11.95 -8.34 -8.10
N ALA A 12 12.67 -7.25 -8.27
CA ALA A 12 13.04 -6.36 -7.17
C ALA A 12 11.81 -5.64 -6.59
N ILE A 13 10.87 -5.25 -7.46
CA ILE A 13 9.59 -4.66 -7.06
C ILE A 13 8.76 -5.69 -6.29
N ILE A 14 8.68 -6.94 -6.80
CA ILE A 14 7.98 -8.04 -6.12
C ILE A 14 8.60 -8.31 -4.74
N ILE A 15 9.93 -8.38 -4.62
CA ILE A 15 10.60 -8.58 -3.32
C ILE A 15 10.27 -7.44 -2.34
N ARG A 16 10.23 -6.18 -2.80
CA ARG A 16 9.82 -5.03 -1.98
C ARG A 16 8.36 -5.16 -1.54
N ILE A 17 7.47 -5.56 -2.45
CA ILE A 17 6.05 -5.79 -2.15
C ILE A 17 5.88 -6.91 -1.12
N GLU A 18 6.60 -8.02 -1.26
CA GLU A 18 6.58 -9.12 -0.30
C GLU A 18 7.08 -8.70 1.08
N HIS A 19 8.19 -7.96 1.15
CA HIS A 19 8.70 -7.44 2.41
C HIS A 19 7.68 -6.52 3.09
N LYS A 20 7.07 -5.62 2.31
CA LYS A 20 6.01 -4.72 2.76
C LYS A 20 4.77 -5.48 3.24
N SER A 21 4.38 -6.53 2.51
CA SER A 21 3.25 -7.40 2.87
C SER A 21 3.46 -8.07 4.23
N ARG A 22 4.68 -8.56 4.52
CA ARG A 22 5.02 -9.11 5.85
C ARG A 22 4.89 -8.09 6.98
N LYS A 23 5.33 -6.85 6.75
CA LYS A 23 5.18 -5.75 7.73
C LYS A 23 3.70 -5.46 8.00
N ILE A 24 2.88 -5.42 6.95
CA ILE A 24 1.43 -5.19 7.04
C ILE A 24 0.76 -6.33 7.81
N GLU A 25 1.09 -7.59 7.52
CA GLU A 25 0.57 -8.73 8.28
C GLU A 25 0.90 -8.64 9.77
N SER A 26 2.13 -8.22 10.12
CA SER A 26 2.52 -7.99 11.52
C SER A 26 1.69 -6.90 12.19
N LEU A 27 1.42 -5.79 11.51
CA LEU A 27 0.58 -4.70 12.01
C LEU A 27 -0.87 -5.15 12.20
N LEU A 28 -1.41 -5.91 11.25
CA LEU A 28 -2.76 -6.47 11.35
C LEU A 28 -2.91 -7.43 12.55
N LYS A 29 -1.91 -8.29 12.80
CA LYS A 29 -1.88 -9.16 13.99
C LYS A 29 -1.81 -8.39 15.31
N GLN A 30 -1.27 -7.16 15.28
CA GLN A 30 -1.22 -6.25 16.42
C GLN A 30 -2.47 -5.37 16.54
N TYR A 31 -3.51 -5.62 15.74
CA TYR A 31 -4.72 -4.78 15.69
C TYR A 31 -4.43 -3.31 15.36
N LYS A 32 -3.46 -3.07 14.47
CA LYS A 32 -3.07 -1.74 13.96
C LYS A 32 -3.44 -1.58 12.48
N PRO A 33 -4.74 -1.60 12.13
CA PRO A 33 -5.17 -1.62 10.74
C PRO A 33 -4.95 -0.28 10.03
N VAL A 34 -4.95 0.84 10.75
CA VAL A 34 -4.69 2.18 10.18
C VAL A 34 -3.21 2.29 9.78
N GLU A 35 -2.30 1.88 10.65
CA GLU A 35 -0.86 1.87 10.35
C GLU A 35 -0.52 0.86 9.25
N ALA A 36 -1.23 -0.27 9.22
CA ALA A 36 -1.13 -1.24 8.14
C ALA A 36 -1.55 -0.62 6.80
N LEU A 37 -2.64 0.16 6.77
CA LEU A 37 -3.09 0.85 5.57
C LEU A 37 -2.12 1.96 5.15
N LYS A 38 -1.66 2.83 6.07
CA LYS A 38 -0.66 3.86 5.77
C LYS A 38 0.59 3.22 5.17
N THR A 39 1.08 2.15 5.80
CA THR A 39 2.18 1.35 5.25
C THR A 39 1.83 0.89 3.83
N ALA A 40 0.66 0.29 3.58
CA ALA A 40 0.26 -0.18 2.25
C ALA A 40 0.24 0.93 1.17
N LEU A 41 -0.18 2.14 1.54
CA LEU A 41 -0.30 3.29 0.65
C LEU A 41 1.04 4.01 0.41
N GLU A 42 2.02 3.90 1.30
CA GLU A 42 3.36 4.48 1.11
C GLU A 42 3.99 4.06 -0.24
N GLY A 43 4.27 5.03 -1.11
CA GLY A 43 4.86 4.76 -2.43
C GLY A 43 3.91 4.17 -3.46
N SER A 44 2.59 4.20 -3.23
CA SER A 44 1.57 3.95 -4.26
C SER A 44 1.16 5.28 -4.94
N PRO A 45 0.80 5.26 -6.23
CA PRO A 45 0.76 4.11 -7.13
C PRO A 45 2.16 3.70 -7.64
N PRO A 46 2.35 2.41 -7.98
CA PRO A 46 3.61 1.95 -8.55
C PRO A 46 3.93 2.65 -9.87
N VAL A 47 5.16 3.17 -9.96
CA VAL A 47 5.73 3.74 -11.19
C VAL A 47 6.29 2.62 -12.07
N THR A 48 5.52 1.55 -12.32
CA THR A 48 5.90 0.45 -13.22
C THR A 48 4.80 0.14 -14.23
N LYS A 49 5.21 -0.38 -15.40
CA LYS A 49 4.30 -0.87 -16.43
C LYS A 49 3.89 -2.34 -16.20
N ASP A 50 4.53 -3.05 -15.27
CA ASP A 50 4.21 -4.45 -14.97
C ASP A 50 2.89 -4.57 -14.17
N GLU A 51 1.88 -5.17 -14.82
CA GLU A 51 0.54 -5.36 -14.24
C GLU A 51 0.52 -6.30 -13.03
N ARG A 52 1.47 -7.24 -12.93
CA ARG A 52 1.57 -8.15 -11.77
C ARG A 52 2.02 -7.38 -10.54
N CYS A 53 2.97 -6.46 -10.71
CA CYS A 53 3.42 -5.56 -9.65
C CYS A 53 2.29 -4.63 -9.19
N LYS A 54 1.53 -4.06 -10.12
CA LYS A 54 0.33 -3.27 -9.81
C LYS A 54 -0.70 -4.08 -9.02
N SER A 55 -1.03 -5.27 -9.50
CA SER A 55 -2.01 -6.16 -8.85
C SER A 55 -1.56 -6.56 -7.44
N ALA A 56 -0.28 -6.91 -7.26
CA ALA A 56 0.25 -7.32 -5.96
C ALA A 56 0.19 -6.19 -4.92
N ILE A 57 0.44 -4.94 -5.31
CA ILE A 57 0.29 -3.78 -4.42
C ILE A 57 -1.18 -3.60 -4.03
N TRP A 58 -2.09 -3.66 -4.99
CA TRP A 58 -3.52 -3.50 -4.73
C TRP A 58 -4.09 -4.60 -3.83
N ILE A 59 -3.64 -5.85 -3.98
CA ILE A 59 -4.03 -6.95 -3.08
C ILE A 59 -3.67 -6.63 -1.63
N VAL A 60 -2.48 -6.06 -1.41
CA VAL A 60 -2.00 -5.70 -0.08
C VAL A 60 -2.80 -4.53 0.50
N VAL A 61 -3.08 -3.49 -0.28
CA VAL A 61 -3.94 -2.36 0.11
C VAL A 61 -5.35 -2.86 0.46
N HIS A 62 -5.95 -3.68 -0.39
CA HIS A 62 -7.27 -4.26 -0.18
C HIS A 62 -7.33 -5.08 1.12
N ARG A 63 -6.31 -5.90 1.41
CA ARG A 63 -6.23 -6.66 2.67
C ARG A 63 -6.21 -5.74 3.89
N ALA A 64 -5.47 -4.63 3.84
CA ALA A 64 -5.42 -3.67 4.94
C ALA A 64 -6.79 -2.98 5.14
N ILE A 65 -7.47 -2.59 4.06
CA ILE A 65 -8.81 -1.99 4.11
C ILE A 65 -9.82 -2.96 4.73
N MET A 66 -9.83 -4.22 4.29
CA MET A 66 -10.76 -5.24 4.79
C MET A 66 -10.59 -5.54 6.28
N ALA A 67 -9.44 -5.21 6.88
CA ALA A 67 -9.21 -5.35 8.31
C ALA A 67 -9.77 -4.18 9.14
N ILE A 68 -10.15 -3.07 8.49
CA ILE A 68 -10.69 -1.88 9.14
C ILE A 68 -12.20 -2.07 9.33
N LYS A 69 -12.63 -2.04 10.59
CA LYS A 69 -14.05 -2.17 10.95
C LYS A 69 -14.75 -0.82 11.12
N ASP A 70 -13.98 0.20 11.52
CA ASP A 70 -14.45 1.56 11.72
C ASP A 70 -13.85 2.46 10.65
N VAL A 71 -14.63 2.69 9.61
CA VAL A 71 -14.23 3.45 8.42
C VAL A 71 -14.24 4.96 8.70
N ASP A 72 -15.12 5.44 9.59
CA ASP A 72 -15.19 6.86 9.93
C ASP A 72 -13.96 7.29 10.75
N SER A 73 -13.57 6.47 11.72
CA SER A 73 -12.32 6.67 12.47
C SER A 73 -11.09 6.56 11.57
N LEU A 74 -11.13 5.69 10.55
CA LEU A 74 -10.06 5.60 9.56
C LEU A 74 -9.88 6.92 8.82
N PHE A 75 -10.95 7.43 8.20
CA PHE A 75 -10.86 8.66 7.41
C PHE A 75 -10.45 9.87 8.25
N SER A 76 -10.79 9.87 9.54
CA SER A 76 -10.35 10.90 10.48
C SER A 76 -8.85 10.81 10.82
N ALA A 77 -8.25 9.62 10.76
CA ALA A 77 -6.85 9.38 11.11
C ALA A 77 -5.90 9.36 9.88
N LEU A 78 -6.46 9.35 8.68
CA LEU A 78 -5.70 9.30 7.43
C LEU A 78 -5.24 10.70 7.05
N ASP A 79 -3.96 10.82 6.68
CA ASP A 79 -3.45 12.08 6.16
C ASP A 79 -4.05 12.34 4.76
N PRO A 80 -4.32 13.61 4.37
CA PRO A 80 -4.96 13.92 3.09
C PRO A 80 -4.27 13.30 1.86
N GLU A 81 -2.95 13.21 1.89
CA GLU A 81 -2.15 12.58 0.82
C GLU A 81 -2.51 11.10 0.63
N TYR A 82 -2.69 10.35 1.72
CA TYR A 82 -3.09 8.95 1.65
C TYR A 82 -4.56 8.79 1.22
N TYR A 83 -5.41 9.77 1.52
CA TYR A 83 -6.80 9.79 1.08
C TYR A 83 -6.88 9.95 -0.44
N ASP A 84 -6.10 10.88 -0.99
CA ASP A 84 -6.02 11.11 -2.45
C ASP A 84 -5.50 9.88 -3.20
N VAL A 85 -4.57 9.13 -2.61
CA VAL A 85 -4.07 7.87 -3.20
C VAL A 85 -5.14 6.77 -3.14
N LEU A 86 -5.88 6.69 -2.04
CA LEU A 86 -6.94 5.69 -1.86
C LEU A 86 -8.13 5.90 -2.81
N MET A 87 -8.44 7.16 -3.15
CA MET A 87 -9.58 7.54 -3.99
C MET A 87 -9.28 7.59 -5.50
N LYS A 88 -8.05 7.30 -5.91
CA LYS A 88 -7.61 7.22 -7.31
C LYS A 88 -7.67 5.79 -7.84
#